data_AF-A0A9P8VN96-F1
#
_entry.id   AF-A0A9P8VN96-F1
#
_cell.length_a   1.000
_cell.length_b   1.000
_cell.length_c   1.000
_cell.angle_alpha   90.00
_cell.angle_beta   90.00
_cell.angle_gamma   90.00
#
_symmetry.space_group_name_H-M   'P 1'
#
loop_
_entity.id
_entity.type
_entity.pdbx_description
1 polymer ?
#
loop_
_entity_poly.entity_id
_entity_poly.type
_entity_poly.pdbx_seq_one_letter_code
_entity_poly.pdbx_strand_id
1 'polypeptide(L)'
;METPTGLFELLPNELVLYLATLMPIEDVVSLQDATHNLIPVLVERIDPSRYLQSIGPFTNIPELLEVMATHGAVLSGSRALEYFVPGSCTHKSDWDFYVPSVPCSVTAVKNALEQSGVMFESTLAWAARKLRQETTVVLSRSQIVSIAYEAFSSARSWSTEQRKVINSIHHLYPALTDMGLHIRKDGSVRWIDDIIPILIQECGSATFLEPREARTHGYPENVAAKVLSGIARRNGRTVSVQLVVGAIDSRMASVTEGLSRTVFGSIFTFYGSHVQCILTKHVAFHMYYRLAAEKRAYRWQIPEPIRERAEDAVEKYVSRGFRFTTASQNDEWTFRSAQDNDSFFIELDTHQYYSPPLSQVKELRWRHAGEVIKPSLQPKTIDSRNELLCFGIVSS
;
A
#
# COMPACT_ATOMS: atom_id res chain seq x y z
N MET A 1 -28.52 -39.86 0.13
CA MET A 1 -29.27 -38.60 0.29
C MET A 1 -28.33 -37.50 -0.15
N GLU A 2 -28.67 -36.74 -1.19
CA GLU A 2 -27.96 -35.51 -1.52
C GLU A 2 -28.43 -34.46 -0.52
N THR A 3 -27.60 -34.16 0.48
CA THR A 3 -27.87 -33.02 1.36
C THR A 3 -27.44 -31.74 0.65
N PRO A 4 -28.02 -30.58 1.02
CA PRO A 4 -27.66 -29.29 0.40
C PRO A 4 -26.16 -28.92 0.55
N THR A 5 -25.48 -29.54 1.51
CA THR A 5 -24.03 -29.40 1.76
C THR A 5 -23.18 -30.53 1.17
N GLY A 6 -23.81 -31.55 0.59
CA GLY A 6 -23.14 -32.73 0.04
C GLY A 6 -22.20 -33.40 1.06
N LEU A 7 -21.04 -33.86 0.59
CA LEU A 7 -20.05 -34.55 1.43
C LEU A 7 -19.38 -33.63 2.48
N PHE A 8 -19.53 -32.31 2.38
CA PHE A 8 -18.95 -31.39 3.37
C PHE A 8 -19.56 -31.55 4.76
N GLU A 9 -20.80 -32.06 4.87
CA GLU A 9 -21.42 -32.36 6.17
C GLU A 9 -20.68 -33.45 6.96
N LEU A 10 -19.90 -34.28 6.26
CA LEU A 10 -19.14 -35.38 6.85
C LEU A 10 -17.76 -34.91 7.35
N LEU A 11 -17.37 -33.67 7.03
CA LEU A 11 -16.08 -33.11 7.40
C LEU A 11 -16.21 -32.18 8.62
N PRO A 12 -15.28 -32.26 9.58
CA PRO A 12 -15.16 -31.24 10.61
C PRO A 12 -14.93 -29.85 10.00
N ASN A 13 -15.48 -28.83 10.64
CA ASN A 13 -15.37 -27.43 10.25
C ASN A 13 -13.91 -26.99 10.04
N GLU A 14 -12.97 -27.51 10.83
CA GLU A 14 -11.54 -27.22 10.73
C GLU A 14 -10.95 -27.72 9.40
N LEU A 15 -11.38 -28.90 8.92
CA LEU A 15 -10.92 -29.43 7.64
C LEU A 15 -11.54 -28.66 6.48
N VAL A 16 -12.83 -28.31 6.59
CA VAL A 16 -13.51 -27.50 5.56
C VAL A 16 -12.86 -26.13 5.44
N LEU A 17 -12.56 -25.47 6.57
CA LEU A 17 -11.86 -24.20 6.59
C LEU A 17 -10.45 -24.33 5.99
N TYR A 18 -9.70 -25.37 6.36
CA TYR A 18 -8.39 -25.62 5.78
C TYR A 18 -8.45 -25.77 4.25
N LEU A 19 -9.38 -26.56 3.73
CA LEU A 19 -9.60 -26.70 2.28
C LEU A 19 -9.95 -25.35 1.63
N ALA A 20 -10.84 -24.57 2.24
CA ALA A 20 -11.22 -23.25 1.75
C ALA A 20 -10.04 -22.25 1.72
N THR A 21 -9.06 -22.38 2.63
CA THR A 21 -7.84 -21.55 2.57
C THR A 21 -6.94 -21.85 1.38
N LEU A 22 -7.06 -23.04 0.78
CA LEU A 22 -6.30 -23.44 -0.41
C LEU A 22 -7.00 -23.05 -1.72
N MET A 23 -8.27 -22.64 -1.66
CA MET A 23 -9.09 -22.29 -2.81
C MET A 23 -8.98 -20.80 -3.16
N PRO A 24 -8.99 -20.45 -4.46
CA PRO A 24 -9.29 -19.10 -4.93
C PRO A 24 -10.59 -18.59 -4.31
N ILE A 25 -10.65 -17.28 -4.02
CA ILE A 25 -11.79 -16.71 -3.29
C ILE A 25 -13.11 -16.82 -4.05
N GLU A 26 -13.08 -16.77 -5.39
CA GLU A 26 -14.28 -16.98 -6.22
C GLU A 26 -14.88 -18.38 -6.02
N ASP A 27 -14.04 -19.40 -5.87
CA ASP A 27 -14.51 -20.76 -5.65
C ASP A 27 -15.12 -20.92 -4.25
N VAL A 28 -14.57 -20.22 -3.25
CA VAL A 28 -15.12 -20.19 -1.88
C VAL A 28 -16.49 -19.52 -1.87
N VAL A 29 -16.64 -18.37 -2.53
CA VAL A 29 -17.93 -17.66 -2.67
C VAL A 29 -18.92 -18.53 -3.44
N SER A 30 -18.51 -19.14 -4.55
CA SER A 30 -19.35 -20.06 -5.33
C SER A 30 -19.80 -21.27 -4.51
N LEU A 31 -18.91 -21.82 -3.66
CA LEU A 31 -19.25 -22.92 -2.76
C LEU A 31 -20.22 -22.49 -1.66
N GLN A 32 -20.04 -21.29 -1.11
CA GLN A 32 -20.97 -20.70 -0.14
C GLN A 32 -22.37 -20.55 -0.73
N ASP A 33 -22.46 -20.03 -1.96
CA ASP A 33 -23.72 -19.87 -2.68
C ASP A 33 -24.37 -21.22 -3.02
N ALA A 34 -23.58 -22.17 -3.53
CA ALA A 34 -24.04 -23.51 -3.88
C ALA A 34 -24.54 -24.31 -2.66
N THR A 35 -24.00 -24.00 -1.47
CA THR A 35 -24.39 -24.64 -0.20
C THR A 35 -25.44 -23.82 0.56
N HIS A 36 -26.00 -22.77 -0.05
CA HIS A 36 -27.00 -21.89 0.56
C HIS A 36 -26.57 -21.33 1.93
N ASN A 37 -25.30 -21.01 2.10
CA ASN A 37 -24.72 -20.54 3.37
C ASN A 37 -24.78 -21.55 4.53
N LEU A 38 -25.02 -22.83 4.27
CA LEU A 38 -25.14 -23.86 5.31
C LEU A 38 -23.79 -24.32 5.88
N ILE A 39 -22.67 -23.84 5.32
CA ILE A 39 -21.31 -24.10 5.79
C ILE A 39 -20.73 -22.80 6.38
N PRO A 40 -20.88 -22.53 7.69
CA PRO A 40 -20.55 -21.23 8.28
C PRO A 40 -19.07 -20.86 8.16
N VAL A 41 -18.17 -21.85 8.14
CA VAL A 41 -16.73 -21.60 8.04
C VAL A 41 -16.30 -20.98 6.70
N LEU A 42 -17.12 -21.04 5.66
CA LEU A 42 -16.84 -20.33 4.40
C LEU A 42 -16.93 -18.81 4.59
N VAL A 43 -17.83 -18.33 5.47
CA VAL A 43 -17.91 -16.91 5.86
C VAL A 43 -16.60 -16.48 6.51
N GLU A 44 -16.00 -17.32 7.36
CA GLU A 44 -14.73 -17.00 8.01
C GLU A 44 -13.57 -16.86 7.01
N ARG A 45 -13.59 -17.61 5.90
CA ARG A 45 -12.59 -17.50 4.83
C ARG A 45 -12.75 -16.21 4.01
N ILE A 46 -13.98 -15.70 3.92
CA ILE A 46 -14.34 -14.48 3.16
C ILE A 46 -14.14 -13.22 4.02
N ASP A 47 -14.26 -13.30 5.35
CA ASP A 47 -14.08 -12.14 6.22
C ASP A 47 -12.60 -11.66 6.27
N PRO A 48 -12.29 -10.42 5.82
CA PRO A 48 -10.93 -9.86 5.91
C PRO A 48 -10.40 -9.79 7.34
N SER A 49 -11.28 -9.59 8.31
CA SER A 49 -10.91 -9.54 9.73
C SER A 49 -10.34 -10.87 10.17
N ARG A 50 -10.99 -11.97 9.78
CA ARG A 50 -10.53 -13.34 10.03
C ARG A 50 -9.26 -13.65 9.24
N TYR A 51 -9.14 -13.18 8.01
CA TYR A 51 -7.91 -13.31 7.24
C TYR A 51 -6.73 -12.60 7.93
N LEU A 52 -6.88 -11.34 8.32
CA LEU A 52 -5.86 -10.58 9.05
C LEU A 52 -5.53 -11.21 10.40
N GLN A 53 -6.50 -11.79 11.09
CA GLN A 53 -6.31 -12.44 12.40
C GLN A 53 -5.56 -13.77 12.27
N SER A 54 -5.91 -14.55 11.25
CA SER A 54 -5.35 -15.88 11.02
C SER A 54 -3.96 -15.86 10.41
N ILE A 55 -3.61 -14.82 9.64
CA ILE A 55 -2.29 -14.76 8.97
C ILE A 55 -1.44 -13.53 9.33
N GLY A 56 -2.05 -12.44 9.80
CA GLY A 56 -1.38 -11.18 10.08
C GLY A 56 -0.75 -11.07 11.47
N PRO A 57 0.21 -10.15 11.66
CA PRO A 57 0.86 -9.89 12.95
C PRO A 57 0.06 -8.95 13.86
N PHE A 58 -1.18 -8.61 13.52
CA PHE A 58 -1.93 -7.51 14.11
C PHE A 58 -2.75 -7.96 15.32
N THR A 59 -2.70 -7.19 16.41
CA THR A 59 -3.41 -7.52 17.66
C THR A 59 -4.79 -6.87 17.80
N ASN A 60 -5.03 -5.72 17.14
CA ASN A 60 -6.29 -4.97 17.23
C ASN A 60 -6.93 -4.75 15.85
N ILE A 61 -7.31 -5.86 15.21
CA ILE A 61 -7.79 -5.87 13.82
C ILE A 61 -9.12 -5.11 13.63
N PRO A 62 -10.14 -5.25 14.52
CA PRO A 62 -11.39 -4.52 14.34
C PRO A 62 -11.17 -3.00 14.27
N GLU A 63 -10.37 -2.46 15.19
CA GLU A 63 -10.03 -1.03 15.22
C GLU A 63 -9.21 -0.62 13.98
N LEU A 64 -8.23 -1.44 13.60
CA LEU A 64 -7.42 -1.18 12.41
C LEU A 64 -8.29 -1.09 11.15
N LEU A 65 -9.22 -2.03 10.96
CA LEU A 65 -10.13 -2.03 9.81
C LEU A 65 -11.11 -0.87 9.84
N GLU A 66 -11.59 -0.47 11.02
CA GLU A 66 -12.46 0.70 11.18
C GLU A 66 -11.75 2.00 10.80
N VAL A 67 -10.53 2.19 11.31
CA VAL A 67 -9.69 3.35 10.99
C VAL A 67 -9.33 3.35 9.50
N MET A 68 -8.99 2.19 8.93
CA MET A 68 -8.74 2.08 7.50
C MET A 68 -9.96 2.49 6.67
N ALA A 69 -11.15 2.00 7.01
CA ALA A 69 -12.39 2.36 6.33
C ALA A 69 -12.68 3.86 6.43
N THR A 70 -12.57 4.42 7.64
CA THR A 70 -12.82 5.85 7.92
C THR A 70 -11.87 6.78 7.16
N HIS A 71 -10.62 6.35 6.95
CA HIS A 71 -9.58 7.18 6.36
C HIS A 71 -9.23 6.81 4.91
N GLY A 72 -9.98 5.88 4.32
CA GLY A 72 -9.78 5.45 2.95
C GLY A 72 -8.49 4.68 2.69
N ALA A 73 -7.94 4.03 3.72
CA ALA A 73 -6.77 3.18 3.59
C ALA A 73 -7.16 1.75 3.20
N VAL A 74 -6.26 1.08 2.49
CA VAL A 74 -6.49 -0.26 1.93
C VAL A 74 -5.25 -1.12 2.10
N LEU A 75 -5.44 -2.43 2.26
CA LEU A 75 -4.37 -3.40 2.10
C LEU A 75 -4.26 -3.77 0.62
N SER A 76 -3.04 -3.81 0.08
CA SER A 76 -2.78 -4.25 -1.30
C SER A 76 -1.49 -5.08 -1.38
N GLY A 77 -1.00 -5.36 -2.59
CA GLY A 77 0.23 -6.12 -2.81
C GLY A 77 0.07 -7.61 -2.54
N SER A 78 1.17 -8.27 -2.15
CA SER A 78 1.23 -9.74 -2.15
C SER A 78 0.31 -10.40 -1.11
N ARG A 79 0.06 -9.74 0.03
CA ARG A 79 -0.83 -10.24 1.07
C ARG A 79 -2.30 -10.01 0.74
N ALA A 80 -2.65 -8.93 0.02
CA ALA A 80 -3.99 -8.82 -0.54
C ALA A 80 -4.21 -9.87 -1.63
N LEU A 81 -3.23 -10.08 -2.52
CA LEU A 81 -3.35 -11.09 -3.57
C LEU A 81 -3.47 -12.52 -3.01
N GLU A 82 -2.80 -12.85 -1.91
CA GLU A 82 -2.96 -14.15 -1.24
C GLU A 82 -4.41 -14.41 -0.78
N TYR A 83 -5.13 -13.37 -0.35
CA TYR A 83 -6.54 -13.50 0.01
C TYR A 83 -7.39 -13.94 -1.19
N PHE A 84 -7.11 -13.40 -2.38
CA PHE A 84 -7.82 -13.74 -3.63
C PHE A 84 -7.36 -15.06 -4.24
N VAL A 85 -6.04 -15.25 -4.33
CA VAL A 85 -5.38 -16.34 -5.04
C VAL A 85 -4.30 -16.93 -4.13
N PRO A 86 -4.59 -18.03 -3.41
CA PRO A 86 -3.62 -18.67 -2.53
C PRO A 86 -2.29 -19.03 -3.21
N GLY A 87 -1.21 -19.05 -2.42
CA GLY A 87 0.15 -19.29 -2.92
C GLY A 87 0.74 -18.12 -3.72
N SER A 88 0.23 -16.90 -3.51
CA SER A 88 0.73 -15.67 -4.13
C SER A 88 1.66 -14.88 -3.21
N CYS A 89 1.80 -15.25 -1.95
CA CYS A 89 2.74 -14.70 -0.99
C CYS A 89 3.66 -15.76 -0.37
N THR A 90 4.64 -15.32 0.41
CA THR A 90 5.47 -16.21 1.23
C THR A 90 5.53 -15.68 2.67
N HIS A 91 6.14 -16.42 3.59
CA HIS A 91 6.36 -15.91 4.95
C HIS A 91 7.21 -14.63 5.01
N LYS A 92 8.01 -14.34 3.97
CA LYS A 92 8.83 -13.12 3.83
C LYS A 92 8.09 -11.96 3.15
N SER A 93 6.86 -12.18 2.68
CA SER A 93 6.08 -11.12 2.04
C SER A 93 5.67 -10.05 3.06
N ASP A 94 5.90 -8.81 2.66
CA ASP A 94 5.53 -7.59 3.38
C ASP A 94 4.00 -7.39 3.41
N TRP A 95 3.54 -6.60 4.38
CA TRP A 95 2.18 -6.11 4.48
C TRP A 95 2.12 -4.66 3.99
N ASP A 96 1.51 -4.44 2.82
CA ASP A 96 1.50 -3.12 2.17
C ASP A 96 0.14 -2.43 2.35
N PHE A 97 0.10 -1.44 3.24
CA PHE A 97 -1.06 -0.57 3.45
C PHE A 97 -0.89 0.69 2.63
N TYR A 98 -1.93 1.10 1.92
CA TYR A 98 -1.96 2.33 1.14
C TYR A 98 -2.93 3.29 1.80
N VAL A 99 -2.51 4.54 1.99
CA VAL A 99 -3.32 5.60 2.60
C VAL A 99 -3.27 6.84 1.73
N PRO A 100 -4.36 7.63 1.61
CA PRO A 100 -4.32 8.93 0.97
C PRO A 100 -3.28 9.87 1.62
N SER A 101 -2.67 10.79 0.86
CA SER A 101 -1.70 11.80 1.38
C SER A 101 -2.35 12.93 2.17
N VAL A 102 -3.19 12.56 3.10
CA VAL A 102 -4.00 13.46 3.90
C VAL A 102 -3.44 13.35 5.31
N PRO A 103 -2.83 14.41 5.87
CA PRO A 103 -2.05 14.28 7.10
C PRO A 103 -2.79 13.62 8.26
N CYS A 104 -4.09 13.92 8.44
CA CYS A 104 -4.92 13.27 9.45
C CYS A 104 -5.11 11.77 9.17
N SER A 105 -5.39 11.37 7.93
CA SER A 105 -5.49 9.96 7.52
C SER A 105 -4.19 9.20 7.71
N VAL A 106 -3.06 9.77 7.30
CA VAL A 106 -1.73 9.17 7.50
C VAL A 106 -1.47 8.95 8.99
N THR A 107 -1.74 9.96 9.82
CA THR A 107 -1.52 9.89 11.27
C THR A 107 -2.43 8.87 11.92
N ALA A 108 -3.72 8.87 11.60
CA ALA A 108 -4.70 7.95 12.17
C ALA A 108 -4.36 6.48 11.83
N VAL A 109 -4.11 6.19 10.55
CA VAL A 109 -3.77 4.83 10.09
C VAL A 109 -2.43 4.37 10.65
N LYS A 110 -1.43 5.26 10.70
CA LYS A 110 -0.15 4.96 11.36
C LYS A 110 -0.36 4.59 12.83
N ASN A 111 -1.13 5.39 13.58
CA ASN A 111 -1.38 5.14 15.00
C ASN A 111 -2.16 3.82 15.21
N ALA A 112 -3.15 3.53 14.37
CA ALA A 112 -3.88 2.26 14.43
C ALA A 112 -2.99 1.04 14.15
N LEU A 113 -2.05 1.15 13.21
CA LEU A 113 -1.03 0.13 12.97
C LEU A 113 -0.11 -0.02 14.19
N GLU A 114 0.31 1.07 14.83
CA GLU A 114 1.12 1.03 16.05
C GLU A 114 0.39 0.36 17.22
N GLN A 115 -0.86 0.72 17.44
CA GLN A 115 -1.74 0.09 18.44
C GLN A 115 -2.00 -1.39 18.12
N SER A 116 -1.90 -1.77 16.84
CA SER A 116 -1.99 -3.16 16.38
C SER A 116 -0.65 -3.92 16.44
N GLY A 117 0.40 -3.33 17.03
CA GLY A 117 1.68 -3.99 17.27
C GLY A 117 2.76 -3.73 16.21
N VAL A 118 2.55 -2.77 15.30
CA VAL A 118 3.58 -2.33 14.34
C VAL A 118 4.51 -1.32 15.01
N MET A 119 5.81 -1.48 14.83
CA MET A 119 6.81 -0.50 15.21
C MET A 119 7.38 0.13 13.95
N PHE A 120 7.05 1.40 13.70
CA PHE A 120 7.61 2.12 12.56
C PHE A 120 9.08 2.49 12.79
N GLU A 121 9.89 2.27 11.77
CA GLU A 121 11.28 2.71 11.70
C GLU A 121 11.31 4.24 11.59
N SER A 122 12.13 4.87 12.42
CA SER A 122 12.33 6.32 12.32
C SER A 122 13.22 6.65 11.11
N THR A 123 13.09 7.87 10.57
CA THR A 123 13.90 8.32 9.43
C THR A 123 15.40 8.20 9.72
N LEU A 124 15.81 8.45 10.97
CA LEU A 124 17.21 8.29 11.40
C LEU A 124 17.63 6.82 11.44
N ALA A 125 16.80 5.93 11.98
CA ALA A 125 17.09 4.50 12.02
C ALA A 125 17.22 3.90 10.61
N TRP A 126 16.32 4.29 9.70
CA TRP A 126 16.39 3.94 8.28
C TRP A 126 17.69 4.41 7.63
N ALA A 127 18.03 5.70 7.80
CA ALA A 127 19.22 6.28 7.19
C ALA A 127 20.50 5.58 7.69
N ALA A 128 20.58 5.31 9.00
CA ALA A 128 21.69 4.60 9.61
C ALA A 128 21.82 3.16 9.10
N ARG A 129 20.70 2.44 8.96
CA ARG A 129 20.68 1.08 8.40
C ARG A 129 21.12 1.06 6.94
N LYS A 130 20.62 1.99 6.13
CA LYS A 130 21.00 2.11 4.72
C LYS A 130 22.48 2.42 4.56
N LEU A 131 23.00 3.36 5.35
CA LEU A 131 24.42 3.68 5.39
C LEU A 131 25.29 2.45 5.75
N ARG A 132 24.82 1.60 6.66
CA ARG A 132 25.50 0.34 7.04
C ARG A 132 25.47 -0.71 5.94
N GLN A 133 24.40 -0.77 5.13
CA GLN A 133 24.20 -1.83 4.13
C GLN A 133 24.78 -1.46 2.76
N GLU A 134 24.61 -0.21 2.35
CA GLU A 134 24.92 0.27 1.00
C GLU A 134 26.14 1.20 0.98
N THR A 135 26.82 1.41 2.12
CA THR A 135 27.95 2.34 2.34
C THR A 135 27.65 3.82 2.08
N THR A 136 26.47 4.13 1.54
CA THR A 136 26.02 5.48 1.24
C THR A 136 24.52 5.64 1.53
N VAL A 137 24.08 6.87 1.78
CA VAL A 137 22.66 7.23 1.87
C VAL A 137 22.41 8.61 1.29
N VAL A 138 21.42 8.71 0.42
CA VAL A 138 20.88 9.99 -0.05
C VAL A 138 19.71 10.38 0.84
N LEU A 139 19.75 11.60 1.35
CA LEU A 139 18.69 12.19 2.17
C LEU A 139 18.02 13.34 1.42
N SER A 140 16.70 13.25 1.28
CA SER A 140 15.89 14.36 0.79
C SER A 140 15.72 15.45 1.86
N ARG A 141 15.28 16.63 1.42
CA ARG A 141 14.92 17.76 2.30
C ARG A 141 14.05 17.35 3.48
N SER A 142 12.99 16.60 3.23
CA SER A 142 12.04 16.19 4.28
C SER A 142 12.65 15.18 5.25
N GLN A 143 13.57 14.33 4.78
CA GLN A 143 14.28 13.38 5.63
C GLN A 143 15.30 14.08 6.53
N ILE A 144 16.04 15.05 6.00
CA ILE A 144 16.99 15.87 6.77
C ILE A 144 16.28 16.54 7.95
N VAL A 145 15.16 17.22 7.69
CA VAL A 145 14.37 17.89 8.74
C VAL A 145 13.82 16.89 9.75
N SER A 146 13.30 15.75 9.29
CA SER A 146 12.78 14.70 10.18
C SER A 146 13.86 14.15 11.10
N ILE A 147 15.08 13.94 10.61
CA ILE A 147 16.21 13.45 11.41
C ILE A 147 16.68 14.50 12.40
N ALA A 148 16.81 15.76 11.97
CA ALA A 148 17.19 16.86 12.86
C ALA A 148 16.19 17.03 14.01
N TYR A 149 14.90 16.97 13.72
CA TYR A 149 13.86 17.01 14.74
C TYR A 149 13.97 15.84 15.72
N GLU A 150 14.16 14.62 15.21
CA GLU A 150 14.33 13.42 16.03
C GLU A 150 15.57 13.51 16.95
N ALA A 151 16.69 14.02 16.42
CA ALA A 151 17.93 14.21 17.15
C ALA A 151 17.81 15.30 18.23
N PHE A 152 17.07 16.38 17.95
CA PHE A 152 16.80 17.46 18.89
C PHE A 152 15.84 17.03 20.02
N SER A 153 14.75 16.34 19.68
CA SER A 153 13.70 15.99 20.65
C SER A 153 14.01 14.77 21.52
N SER A 154 14.97 13.93 21.14
CA SER A 154 15.27 12.68 21.86
C SER A 154 16.62 12.74 22.59
N ALA A 155 16.59 12.72 23.92
CA ALA A 155 17.80 12.51 24.74
C ALA A 155 18.13 11.01 24.90
N ARG A 156 18.48 10.33 23.81
CA ARG A 156 18.82 8.89 23.81
C ARG A 156 20.22 8.61 23.28
N SER A 157 20.75 7.45 23.64
CA SER A 157 22.03 6.97 23.13
C SER A 157 21.88 6.51 21.68
N TRP A 158 22.60 7.18 20.78
CA TRP A 158 22.60 6.88 19.35
C TRP A 158 23.65 5.83 19.00
N SER A 159 23.33 4.94 18.07
CA SER A 159 24.31 4.02 17.46
C SER A 159 25.41 4.80 16.72
N THR A 160 26.52 4.12 16.41
CA THR A 160 27.64 4.74 15.67
C THR A 160 27.18 5.32 14.33
N GLU A 161 26.37 4.58 13.58
CA GLU A 161 25.84 4.99 12.27
C GLU A 161 24.81 6.12 12.42
N GLN A 162 23.96 6.08 13.43
CA GLN A 162 23.03 7.18 13.72
C GLN A 162 23.78 8.49 14.03
N ARG A 163 24.86 8.41 14.83
CA ARG A 163 25.70 9.59 15.10
C ARG A 163 26.37 10.12 13.84
N LYS A 164 26.85 9.24 12.95
CA LYS A 164 27.41 9.66 11.66
C LYS A 164 26.38 10.48 10.88
N VAL A 165 25.17 9.95 10.70
CA VAL A 165 24.09 10.66 9.99
C VAL A 165 23.75 12.01 10.64
N ILE A 166 23.57 12.05 11.96
CA ILE A 166 23.27 13.29 12.71
C ILE A 166 24.40 14.32 12.53
N ASN A 167 25.65 13.90 12.74
CA ASN A 167 26.81 14.78 12.66
C ASN A 167 27.02 15.31 11.24
N SER A 168 26.80 14.48 10.22
CA SER A 168 26.85 14.90 8.82
C SER A 168 25.82 15.99 8.52
N ILE A 169 24.59 15.83 9.00
CA ILE A 169 23.52 16.84 8.85
C ILE A 169 23.90 18.12 9.58
N HIS A 170 24.33 18.05 10.84
CA HIS A 170 24.70 19.23 11.63
C HIS A 170 25.96 19.93 11.07
N HIS A 171 26.87 19.21 10.44
CA HIS A 171 28.04 19.82 9.80
C HIS A 171 27.65 20.66 8.58
N LEU A 172 26.77 20.14 7.72
CA LEU A 172 26.30 20.87 6.54
C LEU A 172 25.24 21.93 6.86
N TYR A 173 24.44 21.70 7.90
CA TYR A 173 23.37 22.58 8.37
C TYR A 173 23.48 22.83 9.87
N PRO A 174 24.44 23.65 10.35
CA PRO A 174 24.63 23.91 11.78
C PRO A 174 23.38 24.43 12.50
N ALA A 175 22.54 25.19 11.79
CA ALA A 175 21.26 25.70 12.30
C ALA A 175 20.28 24.58 12.73
N LEU A 176 20.42 23.36 12.22
CA LEU A 176 19.56 22.23 12.59
C LEU A 176 19.97 21.57 13.92
N THR A 177 21.08 21.98 14.54
CA THR A 177 21.51 21.48 15.85
C THR A 177 20.57 21.96 16.96
N ASP A 178 20.06 23.19 16.85
CA ASP A 178 19.05 23.77 17.75
C ASP A 178 17.82 24.17 16.95
N MET A 179 16.89 23.23 16.83
CA MET A 179 15.65 23.43 16.09
C MET A 179 14.66 24.36 16.81
N GLY A 180 14.87 24.66 18.09
CA GLY A 180 13.92 25.43 18.91
C GLY A 180 13.62 26.83 18.36
N LEU A 181 14.61 27.47 17.73
CA LEU A 181 14.48 28.80 17.12
C LEU A 181 13.89 28.77 15.70
N HIS A 182 13.82 27.59 15.09
CA HIS A 182 13.45 27.40 13.68
C HIS A 182 12.09 26.71 13.49
N ILE A 183 11.57 26.03 14.53
CA ILE A 183 10.23 25.46 14.54
C ILE A 183 9.20 26.55 14.81
N ARG A 184 8.26 26.76 13.88
CA ARG A 184 7.10 27.63 14.07
C ARG A 184 6.08 26.97 14.99
N LYS A 185 5.13 27.76 15.52
CA LYS A 185 4.04 27.26 16.39
C LYS A 185 3.17 26.19 15.73
N ASP A 186 3.10 26.14 14.40
CA ASP A 186 2.38 25.13 13.62
C ASP A 186 3.20 23.85 13.33
N GLY A 187 4.43 23.77 13.87
CA GLY A 187 5.34 22.64 13.67
C GLY A 187 6.18 22.71 12.38
N SER A 188 5.97 23.70 11.50
CA SER A 188 6.78 23.88 10.30
C SER A 188 8.16 24.47 10.61
N VAL A 189 9.18 24.11 9.84
CA VAL A 189 10.57 24.59 10.04
C VAL A 189 10.85 25.75 9.08
N ARG A 190 11.28 26.90 9.61
CA ARG A 190 11.75 28.03 8.79
C ARG A 190 12.94 27.57 7.92
N TRP A 191 13.02 28.06 6.68
CA TRP A 191 14.10 27.76 5.72
C TRP A 191 14.12 26.33 5.17
N ILE A 192 13.02 25.57 5.30
CA ILE A 192 12.94 24.22 4.71
C ILE A 192 13.24 24.23 3.20
N ASP A 193 12.88 25.31 2.50
CA ASP A 193 13.08 25.46 1.06
C ASP A 193 14.54 25.67 0.64
N ASP A 194 15.39 26.08 1.58
CA ASP A 194 16.83 26.30 1.36
C ASP A 194 17.64 25.02 1.60
N ILE A 195 17.00 23.97 2.13
CA ILE A 195 17.64 22.67 2.32
C ILE A 195 17.73 21.96 0.96
N ILE A 196 18.96 21.58 0.63
CA ILE A 196 19.35 20.84 -0.57
C ILE A 196 19.55 19.37 -0.15
N PRO A 197 19.10 18.40 -0.95
CA PRO A 197 19.41 16.99 -0.70
C PRO A 197 20.90 16.72 -0.55
N ILE A 198 21.26 15.77 0.31
CA ILE A 198 22.66 15.43 0.61
C ILE A 198 22.92 13.94 0.38
N LEU A 199 24.16 13.62 0.02
CA LEU A 199 24.71 12.27 0.04
C LEU A 199 25.62 12.13 1.25
N ILE A 200 25.46 11.08 2.04
CA ILE A 200 26.34 10.74 3.17
C ILE A 200 27.04 9.42 2.86
N GLN A 201 28.36 9.37 3.06
CA GLN A 201 29.18 8.16 2.90
C GLN A 201 29.47 7.50 4.25
N GLU A 202 29.88 6.23 4.24
CA GLU A 202 30.16 5.44 5.44
C GLU A 202 31.16 6.09 6.40
N CYS A 203 32.12 6.86 5.86
CA CYS A 203 33.10 7.61 6.63
C CYS A 203 32.49 8.83 7.38
N GLY A 204 31.22 9.15 7.13
CA GLY A 204 30.53 10.32 7.69
C GLY A 204 30.74 11.61 6.88
N SER A 205 31.47 11.55 5.77
CA SER A 205 31.53 12.68 4.83
C SER A 205 30.16 12.89 4.20
N ALA A 206 29.81 14.15 3.97
CA ALA A 206 28.55 14.50 3.33
C ALA A 206 28.74 15.61 2.31
N THR A 207 28.03 15.50 1.19
CA THR A 207 28.09 16.46 0.08
C THR A 207 26.69 16.83 -0.37
N PHE A 208 26.51 18.07 -0.83
CA PHE A 208 25.28 18.49 -1.50
C PHE A 208 25.15 17.75 -2.83
N LEU A 209 23.92 17.34 -3.17
CA LEU A 209 23.62 16.80 -4.48
C LEU A 209 23.28 17.93 -5.45
N GLU A 210 23.92 17.94 -6.61
CA GLU A 210 23.58 18.86 -7.70
C GLU A 210 22.10 18.68 -8.10
N PRO A 211 21.37 19.74 -8.48
CA PRO A 211 19.94 19.65 -8.83
C PRO A 211 19.60 18.62 -9.91
N ARG A 212 20.55 18.27 -10.78
CA ARG A 212 20.41 17.21 -11.78
C ARG A 212 20.57 15.81 -11.17
N GLU A 213 21.51 15.64 -10.25
CA GLU A 213 21.76 14.38 -9.55
C GLU A 213 20.62 14.07 -8.56
N ALA A 214 20.12 15.09 -7.87
CA ALA A 214 18.93 15.00 -7.01
C ALA A 214 17.67 14.53 -7.76
N ARG A 215 17.56 14.79 -9.08
CA ARG A 215 16.47 14.28 -9.93
C ARG A 215 16.67 12.83 -10.38
N THR A 216 17.93 12.40 -10.54
CA THR A 216 18.26 11.02 -10.95
C THR A 216 18.21 10.02 -9.78
N HIS A 217 18.55 10.48 -8.58
CA HIS A 217 18.48 9.70 -7.33
C HIS A 217 17.18 9.98 -6.57
N GLY A 218 16.44 11.00 -7.02
CA GLY A 218 15.08 11.27 -6.62
C GLY A 218 14.20 10.15 -7.14
N TYR A 219 13.67 9.36 -6.21
CA TYR A 219 12.37 8.76 -6.42
C TYR A 219 11.47 9.82 -7.05
N PRO A 220 10.79 9.54 -8.18
CA PRO A 220 9.86 10.52 -8.71
C PRO A 220 8.90 10.86 -7.57
N GLU A 221 8.75 12.16 -7.25
CA GLU A 221 7.85 12.66 -6.20
C GLU A 221 6.44 12.05 -6.33
N ASN A 222 6.12 11.57 -7.55
CA ASN A 222 4.83 11.08 -7.98
C ASN A 222 4.73 9.54 -8.08
N VAL A 223 5.83 8.77 -8.09
CA VAL A 223 5.77 7.33 -8.48
C VAL A 223 5.86 6.38 -7.27
N ALA A 224 6.42 6.84 -6.14
CA ALA A 224 6.12 6.24 -4.85
C ALA A 224 5.94 7.33 -3.81
N ALA A 225 4.67 7.65 -3.59
CA ALA A 225 4.11 7.68 -2.26
C ALA A 225 5.10 7.49 -1.10
N LYS A 226 5.23 8.46 -0.19
CA LYS A 226 6.13 8.39 0.97
C LYS A 226 5.89 7.08 1.73
N VAL A 227 6.87 6.17 1.73
CA VAL A 227 6.76 4.86 2.40
C VAL A 227 7.27 4.98 3.83
N LEU A 228 6.41 4.67 4.80
CA LEU A 228 6.81 4.47 6.19
C LEU A 228 7.01 2.98 6.41
N SER A 229 8.26 2.58 6.65
CA SER A 229 8.61 1.18 6.93
C SER A 229 8.44 0.87 8.40
N GLY A 230 7.85 -0.27 8.71
CA GLY A 230 7.67 -0.77 10.06
C GLY A 230 7.87 -2.27 10.15
N ILE A 231 7.91 -2.75 11.38
CA ILE A 231 8.02 -4.18 11.69
C ILE A 231 6.98 -4.57 12.71
N ALA A 232 6.43 -5.78 12.57
CA ALA A 232 5.57 -6.38 13.59
C ALA A 232 6.06 -7.79 13.90
N ARG A 233 5.63 -8.35 15.03
CA ARG A 233 6.03 -9.70 15.46
C ARG A 233 4.84 -10.65 15.47
N ARG A 234 5.06 -11.84 14.93
CA ARG A 234 4.09 -12.94 14.97
C ARG A 234 4.80 -14.25 15.22
N ASN A 235 4.39 -14.99 16.25
CA ASN A 235 4.96 -16.31 16.59
C ASN A 235 6.49 -16.28 16.66
N GLY A 236 7.07 -15.23 17.26
CA GLY A 236 8.51 -15.02 17.37
C GLY A 236 9.22 -14.57 16.08
N ARG A 237 8.52 -14.45 14.96
CA ARG A 237 9.07 -13.96 13.68
C ARG A 237 8.77 -12.48 13.48
N THR A 238 9.74 -11.75 12.95
CA THR A 238 9.55 -10.37 12.49
C THR A 238 9.01 -10.39 11.07
N VAL A 239 7.97 -9.59 10.82
CA VAL A 239 7.42 -9.34 9.49
C VAL A 239 7.49 -7.86 9.17
N SER A 240 7.74 -7.53 7.91
CA SER A 240 7.74 -6.13 7.46
C SER A 240 6.31 -5.65 7.20
N VAL A 241 6.06 -4.40 7.56
CA VAL A 241 4.82 -3.67 7.32
C VAL A 241 5.21 -2.35 6.67
N GLN A 242 4.53 -1.98 5.59
CA GLN A 242 4.74 -0.71 4.90
C GLN A 242 3.44 0.08 4.91
N LEU A 243 3.53 1.36 5.27
CA LEU A 243 2.45 2.33 5.08
C LEU A 243 2.85 3.29 3.95
N VAL A 244 2.23 3.13 2.80
CA VAL A 244 2.50 3.82 1.55
C VAL A 244 1.51 4.98 1.40
N VAL A 245 2.02 6.20 1.49
CA VAL A 245 1.21 7.43 1.46
C VAL A 245 1.06 7.92 0.02
N GLY A 246 -0.11 7.73 -0.61
CA GLY A 246 -0.38 8.07 -2.01
C GLY A 246 0.12 9.46 -2.43
N ALA A 247 0.45 9.68 -3.71
CA ALA A 247 0.93 11.00 -4.14
C ALA A 247 -0.24 11.98 -4.40
N ILE A 248 -0.14 13.22 -3.90
CA ILE A 248 -0.87 14.36 -4.47
C ILE A 248 0.10 15.04 -5.45
N ASP A 249 -0.18 15.00 -6.76
CA ASP A 249 0.43 15.99 -7.65
C ASP A 249 -0.28 17.32 -7.43
N SER A 250 0.41 18.26 -6.78
CA SER A 250 -0.11 19.59 -6.47
C SER A 250 -0.39 20.44 -7.71
N ARG A 251 0.10 20.04 -8.88
CA ARG A 251 -0.10 20.74 -10.16
C ARG A 251 -1.34 20.26 -10.91
N MET A 252 -1.92 19.13 -10.53
CA MET A 252 -3.10 18.56 -11.21
C MET A 252 -4.38 18.91 -10.44
N ALA A 253 -4.83 20.15 -10.63
CA ALA A 253 -6.08 20.68 -10.07
C ALA A 253 -7.34 20.30 -10.88
N SER A 254 -7.23 19.38 -11.86
CA SER A 254 -8.35 19.01 -12.73
C SER A 254 -9.34 18.09 -12.04
N VAL A 255 -10.63 18.42 -12.17
CA VAL A 255 -11.80 17.69 -11.66
C VAL A 255 -11.89 16.25 -12.23
N THR A 256 -11.23 15.97 -13.36
CA THR A 256 -11.24 14.64 -14.01
C THR A 256 -10.27 13.61 -13.40
N GLU A 257 -9.38 14.02 -12.48
CA GLU A 257 -8.32 13.16 -11.92
C GLU A 257 -8.49 12.86 -10.42
N GLY A 258 -9.73 12.88 -9.91
CA GLY A 258 -10.03 12.57 -8.50
C GLY A 258 -9.47 11.22 -8.04
N LEU A 259 -9.49 10.19 -8.90
CA LEU A 259 -8.93 8.87 -8.60
C LEU A 259 -7.41 8.89 -8.37
N SER A 260 -6.68 9.76 -9.05
CA SER A 260 -5.23 9.93 -8.87
C SER A 260 -4.87 10.47 -7.48
N ARG A 261 -5.83 11.10 -6.78
CA ARG A 261 -5.66 11.62 -5.42
C ARG A 261 -6.06 10.61 -4.33
N THR A 262 -6.57 9.44 -4.73
CA THR A 262 -6.91 8.32 -3.84
C THR A 262 -5.81 7.25 -3.88
N VAL A 263 -5.93 6.23 -3.03
CA VAL A 263 -5.05 5.04 -3.07
C VAL A 263 -5.06 4.34 -4.43
N PHE A 264 -6.12 4.47 -5.22
CA PHE A 264 -6.21 3.87 -6.56
C PHE A 264 -5.17 4.43 -7.52
N GLY A 265 -4.76 5.69 -7.37
CA GLY A 265 -3.64 6.24 -8.14
C GLY A 265 -2.37 5.41 -8.00
N SER A 266 -2.08 4.92 -6.79
CA SER A 266 -0.92 4.05 -6.54
C SER A 266 -1.13 2.62 -7.03
N ILE A 267 -2.35 2.09 -6.94
CA ILE A 267 -2.66 0.72 -7.39
C ILE A 267 -2.62 0.63 -8.93
N PHE A 268 -3.05 1.68 -9.63
CA PHE A 268 -2.97 1.73 -11.09
C PHE A 268 -1.53 1.79 -11.61
N THR A 269 -0.56 2.27 -10.81
CA THR A 269 0.86 2.36 -11.19
C THR A 269 1.68 1.12 -10.84
N PHE A 270 1.05 0.07 -10.31
CA PHE A 270 1.74 -1.20 -10.08
C PHE A 270 2.34 -1.74 -11.38
N TYR A 271 3.42 -2.49 -11.26
CA TYR A 271 4.16 -3.04 -12.41
C TYR A 271 3.41 -4.16 -13.15
N GLY A 272 2.37 -4.74 -12.56
CA GLY A 272 1.62 -5.81 -13.20
C GLY A 272 0.22 -6.01 -12.64
N SER A 273 -0.64 -6.59 -13.46
CA SER A 273 -2.09 -6.64 -13.20
C SER A 273 -2.50 -7.53 -12.03
N HIS A 274 -1.74 -8.59 -11.75
CA HIS A 274 -2.00 -9.54 -10.66
C HIS A 274 -2.00 -8.91 -9.26
N VAL A 275 -1.22 -7.85 -9.03
CA VAL A 275 -1.21 -7.17 -7.72
C VAL A 275 -2.23 -6.04 -7.62
N GLN A 276 -2.99 -5.75 -8.67
CA GLN A 276 -3.98 -4.68 -8.69
C GLN A 276 -5.28 -5.11 -7.99
N CYS A 277 -5.15 -5.30 -6.68
CA CYS A 277 -6.21 -5.74 -5.80
C CYS A 277 -6.15 -5.00 -4.47
N ILE A 278 -7.30 -4.89 -3.81
CA ILE A 278 -7.44 -4.23 -2.52
C ILE A 278 -8.29 -5.06 -1.57
N LEU A 279 -7.96 -4.96 -0.30
CA LEU A 279 -8.74 -5.50 0.80
C LEU A 279 -8.99 -4.39 1.83
N THR A 280 -10.26 -4.23 2.21
CA THR A 280 -10.74 -3.23 3.17
C THR A 280 -11.74 -3.89 4.13
N LYS A 281 -12.31 -3.13 5.05
CA LYS A 281 -13.42 -3.60 5.90
C LYS A 281 -14.66 -3.98 5.07
N HIS A 282 -15.03 -3.14 4.10
CA HIS A 282 -16.33 -3.24 3.41
C HIS A 282 -16.26 -3.93 2.05
N VAL A 283 -15.08 -3.95 1.43
CA VAL A 283 -14.86 -4.43 0.07
C VAL A 283 -13.56 -5.23 -0.06
N ALA A 284 -13.65 -6.34 -0.78
CA ALA A 284 -12.50 -6.96 -1.44
C ALA A 284 -12.66 -6.81 -2.94
N PHE A 285 -11.69 -6.19 -3.62
CA PHE A 285 -11.75 -5.96 -5.06
C PHE A 285 -10.44 -6.33 -5.76
N HIS A 286 -10.52 -7.05 -6.87
CA HIS A 286 -9.40 -7.38 -7.72
C HIS A 286 -9.70 -7.01 -9.18
N MET A 287 -8.91 -6.12 -9.77
CA MET A 287 -9.17 -5.54 -11.10
C MET A 287 -9.05 -6.55 -12.25
N TYR A 288 -8.08 -7.47 -12.17
CA TYR A 288 -7.79 -8.48 -13.19
C TYR A 288 -7.85 -9.90 -12.64
N TYR A 289 -8.92 -10.22 -11.90
CA TYR A 289 -8.98 -11.44 -11.10
C TYR A 289 -8.88 -12.71 -11.94
N ARG A 290 -9.66 -12.80 -13.02
CA ARG A 290 -9.68 -14.00 -13.88
C ARG A 290 -8.28 -14.36 -14.38
N LEU A 291 -7.52 -13.35 -14.81
CA LEU A 291 -6.13 -13.52 -15.25
C LEU A 291 -5.24 -13.97 -14.07
N ALA A 292 -5.38 -13.34 -12.91
CA ALA A 292 -4.57 -13.68 -11.73
C ALA A 292 -4.88 -15.08 -11.15
N ALA A 293 -6.14 -15.53 -11.20
CA ALA A 293 -6.58 -16.85 -10.79
C ALA A 293 -5.94 -17.95 -11.65
N GLU A 294 -5.74 -17.69 -12.94
CA GLU A 294 -4.96 -18.54 -13.86
C GLU A 294 -3.43 -18.41 -13.66
N LYS A 295 -2.96 -17.69 -12.64
CA LYS A 295 -1.55 -17.30 -12.43
C LYS A 295 -0.95 -16.65 -13.67
N ARG A 296 -1.72 -15.78 -14.33
CA ARG A 296 -1.26 -14.94 -15.44
C ARG A 296 -1.32 -13.47 -15.05
N ALA A 297 -0.51 -12.65 -15.69
CA ALA A 297 -0.48 -11.22 -15.43
C ALA A 297 -0.09 -10.44 -16.68
N TYR A 298 -0.67 -9.25 -16.83
CA TYR A 298 -0.09 -8.25 -17.72
C TYR A 298 1.10 -7.59 -17.03
N ARG A 299 2.20 -7.40 -17.77
CA ARG A 299 3.29 -6.51 -17.37
C ARG A 299 2.96 -5.12 -17.90
N TRP A 300 2.92 -4.14 -17.01
CA TRP A 300 2.70 -2.74 -17.38
C TRP A 300 4.02 -2.05 -17.67
N GLN A 301 3.95 -0.92 -18.36
CA GLN A 301 5.10 -0.11 -18.69
C GLN A 301 5.64 0.53 -17.40
N ILE A 302 6.95 0.41 -17.22
CA ILE A 302 7.62 0.79 -15.98
C ILE A 302 8.61 1.92 -16.29
N PRO A 303 8.58 3.03 -15.55
CA PRO A 303 9.61 4.06 -15.67
C PRO A 303 11.00 3.49 -15.41
N GLU A 304 11.99 3.89 -16.23
CA GLU A 304 13.39 3.43 -16.12
C GLU A 304 13.96 3.47 -14.69
N PRO A 305 13.74 4.51 -13.86
CA PRO A 305 14.31 4.57 -12.51
C PRO A 305 13.88 3.44 -11.57
N ILE A 306 12.76 2.75 -11.86
CA ILE A 306 12.24 1.66 -11.03
C ILE A 306 12.18 0.32 -11.78
N ARG A 307 12.77 0.24 -12.98
CA ARG A 307 12.70 -0.95 -13.83
C ARG A 307 13.33 -2.17 -13.18
N GLU A 308 14.53 -2.05 -12.62
CA GLU A 308 15.25 -3.15 -11.96
C GLU A 308 14.44 -3.74 -10.79
N ARG A 309 13.92 -2.87 -9.90
CA ARG A 309 13.08 -3.31 -8.78
C ARG A 309 11.80 -4.01 -9.23
N ALA A 310 11.25 -3.58 -10.34
CA ALA A 310 10.06 -4.21 -10.88
C ALA A 310 10.39 -5.53 -11.59
N GLU A 311 11.57 -5.67 -12.19
CA GLU A 311 12.07 -6.95 -12.71
C GLU A 311 12.27 -7.95 -11.57
N ASP A 312 12.88 -7.55 -10.45
CA ASP A 312 12.95 -8.37 -9.24
C ASP A 312 11.55 -8.79 -8.75
N ALA A 313 10.59 -7.86 -8.81
CA ALA A 313 9.22 -8.14 -8.44
C ALA A 313 8.57 -9.14 -9.41
N VAL A 314 8.82 -9.04 -10.71
CA VAL A 314 8.36 -10.01 -11.72
C VAL A 314 8.95 -11.40 -11.45
N GLU A 315 10.27 -11.50 -11.28
CA GLU A 315 10.95 -12.78 -10.99
C GLU A 315 10.41 -13.44 -9.71
N LYS A 316 10.17 -12.63 -8.67
CA LYS A 316 9.53 -13.08 -7.44
C LYS A 316 8.18 -13.76 -7.70
N TYR A 317 7.34 -13.23 -8.59
CA TYR A 317 6.04 -13.87 -8.89
C TYR A 317 6.14 -15.00 -9.91
N VAL A 318 7.11 -14.98 -10.82
CA VAL A 318 7.43 -16.13 -11.67
C VAL A 318 7.78 -17.35 -10.80
N SER A 319 8.58 -17.16 -9.75
CA SER A 319 8.88 -18.23 -8.77
C SER A 319 7.65 -18.74 -8.00
N ARG A 320 6.54 -17.99 -8.02
CA ARG A 320 5.24 -18.34 -7.41
C ARG A 320 4.24 -18.89 -8.45
N GLY A 321 4.73 -19.22 -9.64
CA GLY A 321 3.94 -19.83 -10.72
C GLY A 321 3.28 -18.84 -11.68
N PHE A 322 3.52 -17.53 -11.54
CA PHE A 322 2.93 -16.55 -12.46
C PHE A 322 3.64 -16.51 -13.81
N ARG A 323 2.85 -16.29 -14.87
CA ARG A 323 3.35 -16.00 -16.23
C ARG A 323 2.96 -14.59 -16.64
N PHE A 324 3.93 -13.82 -17.11
CA PHE A 324 3.71 -12.44 -17.54
C PHE A 324 3.62 -12.37 -19.06
N THR A 325 2.63 -11.61 -19.53
CA THR A 325 2.42 -11.30 -20.94
C THR A 325 2.24 -9.81 -21.12
N THR A 326 2.55 -9.28 -22.29
CA THR A 326 2.17 -7.91 -22.66
C THR A 326 0.69 -7.92 -23.07
N ALA A 327 -0.09 -6.93 -22.63
CA ALA A 327 -1.46 -6.81 -23.12
C ALA A 327 -1.43 -6.45 -24.62
N SER A 328 -2.45 -6.85 -25.38
CA SER A 328 -2.49 -6.60 -26.83
C SER A 328 -2.37 -5.10 -27.13
N GLN A 329 -1.42 -4.74 -28.00
CA GLN A 329 -1.39 -3.42 -28.63
C GLN A 329 -2.43 -3.41 -29.74
N ASN A 330 -3.66 -3.05 -29.39
CA ASN A 330 -4.67 -2.66 -30.37
C ASN A 330 -4.79 -1.15 -30.35
N ASP A 331 -5.17 -0.53 -31.47
CA ASP A 331 -5.49 0.90 -31.54
C ASP A 331 -6.68 1.26 -30.63
N GLU A 332 -7.49 0.26 -30.27
CA GLU A 332 -8.62 0.39 -29.35
C GLU A 332 -8.24 0.07 -27.90
N TRP A 333 -8.66 0.96 -27.01
CA TRP A 333 -8.55 0.77 -25.58
C TRP A 333 -9.51 -0.34 -25.10
N THR A 334 -8.98 -1.32 -24.36
CA THR A 334 -9.82 -2.29 -23.65
C THR A 334 -10.44 -1.60 -22.44
N PHE A 335 -11.75 -1.39 -22.46
CA PHE A 335 -12.48 -0.79 -21.33
C PHE A 335 -12.83 -1.84 -20.28
N ARG A 336 -12.70 -1.44 -19.02
CA ARG A 336 -12.87 -2.30 -17.85
C ARG A 336 -13.67 -1.59 -16.77
N SER A 337 -14.33 -2.36 -15.91
CA SER A 337 -15.03 -1.85 -14.74
C SER A 337 -14.91 -2.82 -13.57
N ALA A 338 -15.18 -2.34 -12.35
CA ALA A 338 -15.15 -3.17 -11.15
C ALA A 338 -16.26 -4.25 -11.10
N GLN A 339 -17.10 -4.30 -12.13
CA GLN A 339 -18.21 -5.23 -12.28
C GLN A 339 -18.14 -5.98 -13.62
N ASP A 340 -17.02 -5.87 -14.35
CA ASP A 340 -16.83 -6.67 -15.56
C ASP A 340 -16.47 -8.12 -15.19
N ASN A 341 -16.66 -9.03 -16.16
CA ASN A 341 -16.46 -10.48 -16.02
C ASN A 341 -15.02 -10.91 -15.67
N ASP A 342 -14.12 -9.95 -15.60
CA ASP A 342 -12.69 -10.14 -15.68
C ASP A 342 -12.02 -9.49 -14.44
N SER A 343 -12.83 -8.74 -13.67
CA SER A 343 -12.65 -8.27 -12.31
C SER A 343 -13.39 -9.17 -11.30
N PHE A 344 -13.09 -9.03 -10.01
CA PHE A 344 -13.84 -9.72 -8.96
C PHE A 344 -14.06 -8.79 -7.77
N PHE A 345 -15.29 -8.70 -7.30
CA PHE A 345 -15.72 -7.76 -6.27
C PHE A 345 -16.60 -8.47 -5.24
N ILE A 346 -16.24 -8.34 -3.96
CA ILE A 346 -17.01 -8.85 -2.82
C ILE A 346 -17.40 -7.67 -1.94
N GLU A 347 -18.68 -7.59 -1.60
CA GLU A 347 -19.22 -6.71 -0.56
C GLU A 347 -19.29 -7.48 0.76
N LEU A 348 -18.65 -6.95 1.80
CA LEU A 348 -18.33 -7.70 3.02
C LEU A 348 -19.12 -7.26 4.26
N ASP A 349 -19.56 -6.01 4.29
CA ASP A 349 -20.32 -5.44 5.40
C ASP A 349 -21.52 -4.68 4.83
N THR A 350 -22.71 -5.28 4.97
CA THR A 350 -23.99 -4.76 4.45
C THR A 350 -24.79 -4.01 5.52
N HIS A 351 -24.16 -3.53 6.60
CA HIS A 351 -24.88 -2.68 7.55
C HIS A 351 -25.43 -1.43 6.83
N GLN A 352 -26.76 -1.34 6.75
CA GLN A 352 -27.57 -0.46 5.88
C GLN A 352 -27.32 1.05 5.99
N TYR A 353 -26.41 1.50 6.85
CA TYR A 353 -26.22 2.92 7.18
C TYR A 353 -25.01 3.58 6.49
N TYR A 354 -24.20 2.83 5.73
CA TYR A 354 -23.01 3.39 5.08
C TYR A 354 -22.89 2.92 3.61
N SER A 355 -23.44 3.70 2.68
CA SER A 355 -23.50 3.37 1.23
C SER A 355 -22.68 4.23 0.24
N PRO A 356 -22.03 5.36 0.58
CA PRO A 356 -21.29 6.13 -0.44
C PRO A 356 -19.94 5.55 -0.90
N PRO A 357 -19.12 4.82 -0.10
CA PRO A 357 -17.83 4.29 -0.59
C PRO A 357 -18.00 3.10 -1.55
N LEU A 358 -19.03 2.28 -1.34
CA LEU A 358 -19.30 1.05 -2.09
C LEU A 358 -19.73 1.32 -3.53
N SER A 359 -20.62 2.30 -3.74
CA SER A 359 -21.11 2.69 -5.07
C SER A 359 -19.97 3.20 -5.96
N GLN A 360 -19.01 3.92 -5.40
CA GLN A 360 -17.88 4.49 -6.14
C GLN A 360 -16.89 3.43 -6.61
N VAL A 361 -16.57 2.43 -5.78
CA VAL A 361 -15.72 1.32 -6.23
C VAL A 361 -16.44 0.52 -7.31
N LYS A 362 -17.75 0.27 -7.16
CA LYS A 362 -18.58 -0.41 -8.17
C LYS A 362 -18.63 0.36 -9.51
N GLU A 363 -18.58 1.69 -9.47
CA GLU A 363 -18.56 2.55 -10.66
C GLU A 363 -17.15 2.77 -11.24
N LEU A 364 -16.09 2.27 -10.59
CA LEU A 364 -14.72 2.43 -11.05
C LEU A 364 -14.57 1.83 -12.46
N ARG A 365 -14.02 2.65 -13.36
CA ARG A 365 -13.72 2.27 -14.74
C ARG A 365 -12.29 2.62 -15.10
N TRP A 366 -11.65 1.72 -15.82
CA TRP A 366 -10.30 1.92 -16.34
C TRP A 366 -10.21 1.38 -17.75
N ARG A 367 -9.06 1.61 -18.37
CA ARG A 367 -8.76 1.12 -19.69
C ARG A 367 -7.29 0.80 -19.83
N HIS A 368 -6.96 -0.17 -20.67
CA HIS A 368 -5.57 -0.46 -21.04
C HIS A 368 -5.41 -0.65 -22.55
N ALA A 369 -4.21 -0.37 -23.04
CA ALA A 369 -3.79 -0.61 -24.42
C ALA A 369 -2.28 -0.90 -24.41
N GLY A 370 -1.87 -2.07 -24.91
CA GLY A 370 -0.49 -2.52 -24.74
C GLY A 370 -0.09 -2.61 -23.27
N GLU A 371 1.04 -2.00 -22.92
CA GLU A 371 1.56 -1.99 -21.55
C GLU A 371 1.06 -0.79 -20.73
N VAL A 372 0.12 -0.01 -21.26
CA VAL A 372 -0.36 1.22 -20.61
C VAL A 372 -1.75 1.01 -20.03
N ILE A 373 -1.91 1.33 -18.75
CA ILE A 373 -3.21 1.35 -18.05
C ILE A 373 -3.52 2.78 -17.60
N LYS A 374 -4.77 3.21 -17.73
CA LYS A 374 -5.25 4.53 -17.30
C LYS A 374 -6.66 4.46 -16.74
N PRO A 375 -7.02 5.33 -15.78
CA PRO A 375 -8.41 5.59 -15.45
C PRO A 375 -9.22 6.01 -16.70
N SER A 376 -10.50 5.64 -16.75
CA SER A 376 -11.38 6.06 -17.84
C SER A 376 -11.89 7.48 -17.58
N LEU A 377 -11.88 8.34 -18.61
CA LEU A 377 -12.26 9.76 -18.54
C LEU A 377 -13.78 10.01 -18.40
N GLN A 378 -14.59 8.95 -18.32
CA GLN A 378 -16.04 9.03 -18.12
C GLN A 378 -16.44 8.43 -16.76
N PRO A 379 -16.11 9.08 -15.63
CA PRO A 379 -16.87 8.80 -14.40
C PRO A 379 -18.31 9.28 -14.62
N LYS A 380 -19.30 8.41 -14.38
CA LYS A 380 -20.72 8.78 -14.48
C LYS A 380 -21.19 9.66 -13.31
N THR A 381 -20.43 9.78 -12.23
CA THR A 381 -20.86 10.47 -11.02
C THR A 381 -20.04 11.74 -10.77
N ILE A 382 -20.59 12.86 -11.26
CA ILE A 382 -20.16 14.24 -10.99
C ILE A 382 -20.47 14.66 -9.53
N ASP A 383 -21.21 13.87 -8.74
CA ASP A 383 -21.57 14.22 -7.35
C ASP A 383 -20.64 13.65 -6.26
N SER A 384 -19.53 13.00 -6.64
CA SER A 384 -18.64 12.31 -5.70
C SER A 384 -17.57 13.20 -5.06
N ARG A 385 -17.70 14.54 -5.10
CA ARG A 385 -16.69 15.43 -4.50
C ARG A 385 -16.66 15.24 -2.99
N ASN A 386 -17.74 15.39 -2.22
CA ASN A 386 -17.63 15.25 -0.75
C ASN A 386 -17.45 13.79 -0.28
N GLU A 387 -17.80 12.81 -1.10
CA GLU A 387 -17.85 11.39 -0.72
C GLU A 387 -16.58 10.61 -1.11
N LEU A 388 -15.96 10.88 -2.27
CA LEU A 388 -14.57 10.42 -2.52
C LEU A 388 -13.58 11.15 -1.60
N LEU A 389 -13.94 12.35 -1.13
CA LEU A 389 -13.18 13.08 -0.12
C LEU A 389 -13.34 12.53 1.31
N CYS A 390 -14.14 11.49 1.52
CA CYS A 390 -14.00 10.59 2.68
C CYS A 390 -12.73 9.73 2.59
N PHE A 391 -12.07 9.66 1.42
CA PHE A 391 -10.65 9.31 1.27
C PHE A 391 -9.72 10.55 1.46
N GLY A 392 -10.24 11.63 2.07
CA GLY A 392 -9.50 12.71 2.72
C GLY A 392 -9.37 14.05 1.97
N ILE A 393 -10.44 14.85 1.93
CA ILE A 393 -10.31 16.31 2.06
C ILE A 393 -11.35 16.79 3.08
N VAL A 394 -10.83 17.47 4.11
CA VAL A 394 -11.59 18.27 5.07
C VAL A 394 -12.23 19.43 4.29
N SER A 395 -13.55 19.63 4.40
CA SER A 395 -14.10 20.94 4.04
C SER A 395 -13.48 21.95 4.99
N SER A 396 -12.72 22.91 4.46
CA SER A 396 -12.26 24.08 5.21
C SER A 396 -13.41 24.78 5.91
#